data_AF-A0A2V1NWY0-F1
#
_entry.id   AF-A0A2V1NWY0-F1
#
_cell.length_a   1.000
_cell.length_b   1.000
_cell.length_c   1.000
_cell.angle_alpha   90.00
_cell.angle_beta   90.00
_cell.angle_gamma   90.00
#
_symmetry.space_group_name_H-M   'P 1'
#
loop_
_entity.id
_entity.type
_entity.pdbx_description
1 polymer ?
#
loop_
_entity_poly.entity_id
_entity_poly.type
_entity_poly.pdbx_seq_one_letter_code
_entity_poly.pdbx_strand_id
1 'polypeptide(L)'
;MAGRARTETAPSRHAPPVVGTRTRPPRRGPMTTGRLHDHPHPVPLDPHGIDLPGQAARLRELGDIAAVELLGGVRAWMPTSQRVLEPLLTDPRVSRDARRHWDALKSGWLAENPDAHWMYGLLADNMFWAHGPDHTRLRKLVAPAFTARRVKALQPSLDRLVTGLLDRLAAHPPGRTTDLRAAFTGPLPLGVICEMFDVHGEGAAAVKHFADTALTAPDSQDGATAFAACRAAFAEVLTHKRAHPGTDLTTALLQAQDGDDTLTDDEIIDTMVLVLGAGLETTVHLIGNAVVALLRNPDQLALVRDGHVPWETVVEETLRYAPAAPLSPLRFATEDLTAGAVPCTHLRPPDTDSDLVCRLLLAREKA
;
A
#
# COMPACT_ATOMS: atom_id res chain seq x y z
N MET A 1 -30.75 -0.66 -78.38
CA MET A 1 -29.63 0.14 -78.90
C MET A 1 -29.03 0.93 -77.75
N ALA A 2 -27.70 0.81 -77.57
CA ALA A 2 -26.76 1.60 -76.76
C ALA A 2 -27.15 1.90 -75.29
N GLY A 3 -26.41 1.51 -74.24
CA GLY A 3 -25.03 1.06 -74.08
C GLY A 3 -24.25 2.05 -73.20
N ARG A 4 -23.89 1.66 -71.98
CA ARG A 4 -22.56 1.90 -71.36
C ARG A 4 -22.44 1.25 -69.97
N ALA A 5 -21.31 0.57 -69.80
CA ALA A 5 -20.85 -0.19 -68.64
C ALA A 5 -20.26 0.70 -67.53
N ARG A 6 -20.16 0.13 -66.31
CA ARG A 6 -19.10 0.29 -65.29
C ARG A 6 -19.46 -0.58 -64.06
N THR A 7 -18.93 -1.81 -63.98
CA THR A 7 -17.74 -2.21 -63.17
C THR A 7 -17.95 -2.10 -61.66
N GLU A 8 -18.16 -3.27 -61.05
CA GLU A 8 -17.92 -3.56 -59.64
C GLU A 8 -16.46 -3.26 -59.28
N THR A 9 -16.25 -2.55 -58.17
CA THR A 9 -14.97 -2.47 -57.48
C THR A 9 -15.21 -2.63 -55.99
N ALA A 10 -14.73 -3.76 -55.45
CA ALA A 10 -14.57 -3.99 -54.02
C ALA A 10 -13.60 -2.97 -53.40
N PRO A 11 -13.78 -2.54 -52.14
CA PRO A 11 -12.70 -1.89 -51.43
C PRO A 11 -11.77 -2.94 -50.82
N SER A 12 -10.53 -2.88 -51.29
CA SER A 12 -9.35 -3.61 -50.83
C SER A 12 -9.03 -3.37 -49.36
N ARG A 13 -8.40 -4.40 -48.79
CA ARG A 13 -7.78 -4.50 -47.46
C ARG A 13 -6.62 -3.50 -47.27
N HIS A 14 -6.29 -3.32 -45.99
CA HIS A 14 -5.08 -2.74 -45.40
C HIS A 14 -5.05 -1.22 -45.16
N ALA A 15 -5.68 -0.81 -44.06
CA ALA A 15 -5.15 0.29 -43.27
C ALA A 15 -3.95 -0.24 -42.43
N PRO A 16 -2.79 0.45 -42.41
CA PRO A 16 -1.68 0.06 -41.55
C PRO A 16 -2.04 0.29 -40.08
N PRO A 17 -1.45 -0.47 -39.14
CA PRO A 17 -1.64 -0.20 -37.72
C PRO A 17 -1.13 1.22 -37.42
N VAL A 18 -1.92 1.98 -36.67
CA VAL A 18 -1.52 3.26 -36.10
C VAL A 18 -0.35 2.97 -35.15
N VAL A 19 0.86 3.11 -35.66
CA VAL A 19 2.08 3.15 -34.86
C VAL A 19 1.89 4.29 -33.88
N GLY A 20 1.84 3.95 -32.59
CA GLY A 20 1.73 4.90 -31.50
C GLY A 20 2.72 6.03 -31.73
N THR A 21 2.19 7.25 -31.84
CA THR A 21 3.00 8.46 -31.84
C THR A 21 3.87 8.40 -30.59
N ARG A 22 5.18 8.24 -30.79
CA ARG A 22 6.18 8.43 -29.72
C ARG A 22 5.92 9.81 -29.12
N THR A 23 5.19 9.86 -28.02
CA THR A 23 5.04 11.05 -27.19
C THR A 23 6.45 11.39 -26.72
N ARG A 24 6.96 12.51 -27.22
CA ARG A 24 8.20 13.11 -26.75
C ARG A 24 8.07 13.26 -25.23
N PRO A 25 9.05 12.82 -24.42
CA PRO A 25 8.96 12.97 -22.96
C PRO A 25 8.68 14.45 -22.64
N PRO A 26 7.81 14.74 -21.66
CA PRO A 26 7.52 16.11 -21.27
C PRO A 26 8.83 16.84 -20.96
N ARG A 27 8.93 18.09 -21.40
CA ARG A 27 10.08 18.95 -21.08
C ARG A 27 10.16 19.03 -19.55
N ARG A 28 11.20 18.44 -18.98
CA ARG A 28 11.46 18.48 -17.53
C ARG A 28 11.57 19.94 -17.08
N GLY A 29 10.84 20.31 -16.02
CA GLY A 29 11.04 21.57 -15.32
C GLY A 29 12.46 21.68 -14.75
N PRO A 30 12.90 22.88 -14.31
CA PRO A 30 14.17 23.03 -13.62
C PRO A 30 14.23 22.09 -12.41
N MET A 31 15.35 21.40 -12.24
CA MET A 31 15.55 20.48 -11.12
C MET A 31 15.40 21.25 -9.80
N THR A 32 14.57 20.73 -8.90
CA THR A 32 14.52 21.15 -7.50
C THR A 32 15.93 21.06 -6.92
N THR A 33 16.45 22.11 -6.29
CA THR A 33 17.76 22.14 -5.62
C THR A 33 17.63 23.00 -4.37
N GLY A 34 18.21 22.57 -3.25
CA GLY A 34 18.13 23.30 -1.97
C GLY A 34 17.54 22.45 -0.83
N ARG A 35 17.48 23.03 0.36
CA ARG A 35 16.83 22.44 1.54
C ARG A 35 15.31 22.62 1.43
N LEU A 36 14.52 21.84 2.17
CA LEU A 36 13.05 21.89 2.07
C LEU A 36 12.47 23.28 2.37
N HIS A 37 13.11 24.05 3.25
CA HIS A 37 12.69 25.43 3.57
C HIS A 37 12.97 26.44 2.45
N ASP A 38 13.87 26.13 1.52
CA ASP A 38 14.13 26.96 0.34
C ASP A 38 12.97 26.89 -0.67
N HIS A 39 11.97 26.04 -0.39
CA HIS A 39 10.73 25.88 -1.16
C HIS A 39 9.54 26.45 -0.37
N PRO A 40 9.27 27.77 -0.47
CA PRO A 40 8.22 28.44 0.31
C PRO A 40 6.79 28.00 -0.06
N HIS A 41 6.63 27.31 -1.19
CA HIS A 41 5.34 26.83 -1.70
C HIS A 41 5.41 25.33 -2.02
N PRO A 42 5.40 24.45 -1.00
CA PRO A 42 5.27 23.01 -1.22
C PRO A 42 3.92 22.70 -1.88
N VAL A 43 3.88 21.65 -2.70
CA VAL A 43 2.64 21.22 -3.36
C VAL A 43 1.73 20.52 -2.36
N PRO A 44 0.52 21.03 -2.10
CA PRO A 44 -0.42 20.33 -1.21
C PRO A 44 -0.88 19.03 -1.87
N LEU A 45 -0.74 17.92 -1.14
CA LEU A 45 -1.34 16.64 -1.51
C LEU A 45 -2.83 16.66 -1.20
N ASP A 46 -3.61 15.96 -2.02
CA ASP A 46 -5.06 15.94 -1.88
C ASP A 46 -5.40 14.86 -0.84
N PRO A 47 -5.87 15.24 0.37
CA PRO A 47 -6.16 14.26 1.41
C PRO A 47 -7.34 13.35 1.05
N HIS A 48 -8.15 13.73 0.06
CA HIS A 48 -9.30 12.95 -0.41
C HIS A 48 -8.99 12.07 -1.62
N GLY A 49 -7.81 12.22 -2.24
CA GLY A 49 -7.37 11.39 -3.36
C GLY A 49 -8.29 11.42 -4.59
N ILE A 50 -8.90 12.57 -4.90
CA ILE A 50 -9.90 12.71 -5.98
C ILE A 50 -9.27 12.47 -7.36
N ASP A 51 -8.07 12.99 -7.58
CA ASP A 51 -7.31 12.87 -8.84
C ASP A 51 -5.86 12.43 -8.57
N LEU A 52 -5.71 11.24 -8.01
CA LEU A 52 -4.37 10.66 -7.74
C LEU A 52 -3.51 10.55 -9.01
N PRO A 53 -4.01 10.07 -10.18
CA PRO A 53 -3.19 9.99 -11.39
C PRO A 53 -2.74 11.36 -11.89
N GLY A 54 -3.63 12.35 -11.91
CA GLY A 54 -3.27 13.70 -12.32
C GLY A 54 -2.36 14.39 -11.31
N GLN A 55 -2.54 14.17 -10.01
CA GLN A 55 -1.61 14.67 -8.99
C GLN A 55 -0.21 14.07 -9.17
N ALA A 56 -0.11 12.75 -9.39
CA ALA A 56 1.17 12.11 -9.69
C ALA A 56 1.82 12.67 -10.97
N ALA A 57 1.03 12.94 -12.01
CA ALA A 57 1.53 13.54 -13.25
C ALA A 57 2.09 14.96 -13.01
N ARG A 58 1.34 15.82 -12.29
CA ARG A 58 1.78 17.16 -11.92
C ARG A 58 3.06 17.13 -11.08
N LEU A 59 3.16 16.21 -10.12
CA LEU A 59 4.37 16.06 -9.29
C LEU A 59 5.59 15.64 -10.12
N ARG A 60 5.43 14.75 -11.11
CA ARG A 60 6.51 14.36 -12.03
C ARG A 60 7.01 15.50 -12.92
N GLU A 61 6.15 16.47 -13.26
CA GLU A 61 6.56 17.65 -14.04
C GLU A 61 7.54 18.56 -13.27
N LEU A 62 7.54 18.49 -11.93
CA LEU A 62 8.41 19.26 -11.04
C LEU A 62 9.83 18.69 -10.92
N GLY A 63 10.12 17.56 -11.56
CA GLY A 63 11.43 16.92 -11.55
C GLY A 63 11.41 15.56 -10.87
N ASP A 64 12.58 15.10 -10.43
CA ASP A 64 12.77 13.75 -9.88
C ASP A 64 12.48 13.68 -8.35
N ILE A 65 12.31 14.84 -7.71
CA ILE A 65 11.87 15.00 -6.33
C ILE A 65 11.14 16.35 -6.19
N ALA A 66 10.05 16.37 -5.42
CA ALA A 66 9.21 17.56 -5.20
C ALA A 66 9.03 17.84 -3.71
N ALA A 67 9.01 19.12 -3.33
CA ALA A 67 8.55 19.53 -2.00
C ALA A 67 7.03 19.47 -1.95
N VAL A 68 6.47 18.75 -0.98
CA VAL A 68 5.02 18.55 -0.82
C VAL A 68 4.56 18.86 0.59
N GLU A 69 3.26 19.15 0.72
CA GLU A 69 2.59 19.34 2.00
C GLU A 69 1.49 18.27 2.16
N LEU A 70 1.53 17.56 3.28
CA LEU A 70 0.59 16.53 3.71
C LEU A 70 -0.46 17.12 4.65
N LEU A 71 -1.49 16.33 4.95
CA LEU A 71 -2.51 16.66 5.94
C LEU A 71 -1.87 17.11 7.27
N GLY A 72 -2.37 18.21 7.83
CA GLY A 72 -1.86 18.80 9.07
C GLY A 72 -0.62 19.69 8.89
N GLY A 73 -0.42 20.29 7.72
CA GLY A 73 0.67 21.25 7.46
C GLY A 73 2.06 20.62 7.45
N VAL A 74 2.12 19.30 7.40
CA VAL A 74 3.35 18.53 7.38
C VAL A 74 4.05 18.72 6.04
N ARG A 75 5.29 19.18 6.03
CA ARG A 75 6.10 19.25 4.79
C ARG A 75 6.87 17.96 4.54
N ALA A 76 7.22 17.66 3.29
CA ALA A 76 7.91 16.43 2.92
C ALA A 76 8.64 16.55 1.58
N TRP A 77 9.58 15.64 1.33
CA TRP A 77 10.19 15.42 0.02
C TRP A 77 9.56 14.20 -0.66
N MET A 78 8.94 14.39 -1.81
CA MET A 78 8.35 13.29 -2.60
C MET A 78 9.30 12.91 -3.74
N PRO A 79 10.00 11.77 -3.68
CA PRO A 79 10.54 11.12 -4.87
C PRO A 79 9.42 10.85 -5.88
N THR A 80 9.57 11.44 -7.06
CA THR A 80 8.60 11.35 -8.17
C THR A 80 9.13 10.52 -9.33
N SER A 81 10.36 10.02 -9.23
CA SER A 81 10.98 9.16 -10.24
C SER A 81 11.55 7.89 -9.61
N GLN A 82 11.47 6.78 -10.34
CA GLN A 82 12.10 5.53 -9.94
C GLN A 82 13.60 5.67 -9.67
N ARG A 83 14.28 6.48 -10.50
CA ARG A 83 15.72 6.71 -10.44
C ARG A 83 16.18 7.25 -9.08
N VAL A 84 15.38 8.12 -8.47
CA VAL A 84 15.65 8.67 -7.13
C VAL A 84 15.08 7.75 -6.05
N LEU A 85 13.93 7.13 -6.34
CA LEU A 85 13.23 6.30 -5.38
C LEU A 85 13.97 5.00 -5.02
N GLU A 86 14.43 4.24 -6.01
CA GLU A 86 15.03 2.92 -5.78
C GLU A 86 16.27 2.97 -4.86
N PRO A 87 17.24 3.90 -5.06
CA PRO A 87 18.37 4.03 -4.14
C PRO A 87 17.94 4.36 -2.71
N LEU A 88 16.99 5.28 -2.53
CA LEU A 88 16.51 5.71 -1.20
C LEU A 88 15.78 4.60 -0.44
N LEU A 89 15.15 3.66 -1.16
CA LEU A 89 14.50 2.49 -0.57
C LEU A 89 15.50 1.52 0.08
N THR A 90 16.74 1.52 -0.39
CA THR A 90 17.81 0.63 0.06
C THR A 90 18.90 1.33 0.87
N ASP A 91 18.87 2.67 0.93
CA ASP A 91 19.87 3.45 1.65
C ASP A 91 19.68 3.26 3.17
N PRO A 92 20.70 2.77 3.91
CA PRO A 92 20.59 2.54 5.34
C PRO A 92 20.35 3.83 6.14
N ARG A 93 20.58 5.01 5.55
CA ARG A 93 20.32 6.31 6.16
C ARG A 93 18.86 6.75 6.05
N VAL A 94 18.02 5.93 5.42
CA VAL A 94 16.58 6.19 5.28
C VAL A 94 15.79 5.25 6.19
N SER A 95 15.39 5.78 7.34
CA SER A 95 14.70 5.07 8.40
C SER A 95 13.17 5.07 8.24
N ARG A 96 12.50 4.07 8.81
CA ARG A 96 11.05 4.12 9.09
C ARG A 96 10.72 4.34 10.56
N ASP A 97 11.75 4.40 11.40
CA ASP A 97 11.58 4.55 12.84
C ASP A 97 11.44 6.04 13.16
N ALA A 98 10.18 6.48 13.22
CA ALA A 98 9.82 7.84 13.58
C ALA A 98 10.27 8.17 15.01
N ARG A 99 10.21 7.21 15.95
CA ARG A 99 10.58 7.43 17.36
C ARG A 99 12.06 7.82 17.47
N ARG A 100 12.92 7.16 16.70
CA ARG A 100 14.37 7.42 16.71
C ARG A 100 14.78 8.61 15.84
N HIS A 101 14.14 8.81 14.68
CA HIS A 101 14.68 9.70 13.65
C HIS A 101 13.74 10.82 13.20
N TRP A 102 12.59 11.01 13.87
CA TRP A 102 11.73 12.17 13.64
C TRP A 102 11.76 13.12 14.84
N ASP A 103 12.59 14.17 14.76
CA ASP A 103 12.80 15.10 15.87
C ASP A 103 11.54 15.88 16.28
N ALA A 104 10.59 16.09 15.36
CA ALA A 104 9.30 16.72 15.68
C ALA A 104 8.48 15.91 16.69
N LEU A 105 8.56 14.58 16.62
CA LEU A 105 7.92 13.74 17.61
C LEU A 105 8.56 13.95 18.98
N LYS A 106 9.90 14.06 19.01
CA LYS A 106 10.68 14.25 20.24
C LYS A 106 10.42 15.62 20.88
N SER A 107 10.08 16.64 20.09
CA SER A 107 9.80 18.00 20.57
C SER A 107 8.37 18.21 21.08
N GLY A 108 7.50 17.20 21.03
CA GLY A 108 6.09 17.33 21.42
C GLY A 108 5.18 17.95 20.35
N TRP A 109 5.71 18.27 19.16
CA TRP A 109 4.97 18.95 18.09
C TRP A 109 3.67 18.23 17.71
N LEU A 110 3.67 16.90 17.69
CA LEU A 110 2.48 16.12 17.32
C LEU A 110 1.32 16.35 18.31
N ALA A 111 1.59 16.54 19.60
CA ALA A 111 0.56 16.81 20.60
C ALA A 111 -0.05 18.23 20.45
N GLU A 112 0.70 19.16 19.86
CA GLU A 112 0.27 20.54 19.61
C GLU A 112 -0.44 20.70 18.25
N ASN A 113 -0.43 19.66 17.41
CA ASN A 113 -0.96 19.71 16.04
C ASN A 113 -2.00 18.58 15.81
N PRO A 114 -3.26 18.76 16.25
CA PRO A 114 -4.32 17.77 16.12
C PRO A 114 -4.54 17.26 14.70
N ASP A 115 -4.41 18.14 13.69
CA ASP A 115 -4.59 17.78 12.29
C ASP A 115 -3.48 16.84 11.75
N ALA A 116 -2.40 16.64 12.51
CA ALA A 116 -1.33 15.70 12.20
C ALA A 116 -1.44 14.38 12.98
N HIS A 117 -2.46 14.18 13.84
CA HIS A 117 -2.59 13.00 14.71
C HIS A 117 -2.65 11.66 13.96
N TRP A 118 -3.04 11.65 12.68
CA TRP A 118 -2.93 10.48 11.79
C TRP A 118 -1.53 9.82 11.81
N MET A 119 -0.50 10.61 12.16
CA MET A 119 0.86 10.17 12.29
C MET A 119 1.16 9.30 13.51
N TYR A 120 0.29 9.23 14.52
CA TYR A 120 0.46 8.31 15.64
C TYR A 120 0.54 6.85 15.16
N GLY A 121 -0.09 6.53 14.02
CA GLY A 121 0.03 5.22 13.37
C GLY A 121 1.45 4.84 12.91
N LEU A 122 2.36 5.82 12.77
CA LEU A 122 3.78 5.58 12.43
C LEU A 122 4.60 5.10 13.64
N LEU A 123 4.02 5.11 14.84
CA LEU A 123 4.71 4.77 16.09
C LEU A 123 4.48 3.33 16.53
N ALA A 124 3.80 2.51 15.71
CA ALA A 124 3.54 1.12 16.07
C ALA A 124 4.84 0.31 16.16
N ASP A 125 4.93 -0.56 17.18
CA ASP A 125 6.16 -1.29 17.49
C ASP A 125 6.18 -2.65 16.76
N ASN A 126 6.54 -2.63 15.48
CA ASN A 126 6.66 -3.85 14.67
C ASN A 126 7.76 -3.72 13.59
N MET A 127 8.03 -4.82 12.87
CA MET A 127 9.08 -4.82 11.83
C MET A 127 8.86 -3.77 10.74
N PHE A 128 7.64 -3.32 10.49
CA PHE A 128 7.37 -2.33 9.45
C PHE A 128 8.01 -0.98 9.81
N TRP A 129 7.91 -0.57 11.07
CA TRP A 129 8.43 0.71 11.57
C TRP A 129 9.82 0.62 12.19
N ALA A 130 10.28 -0.59 12.54
CA ALA A 130 11.63 -0.80 13.04
C ALA A 130 12.73 -0.43 12.01
N HIS A 131 13.94 -0.19 12.50
CA HIS A 131 15.10 0.17 11.67
C HIS A 131 16.38 -0.56 12.10
N GLY A 132 17.30 -0.75 11.16
CA GLY A 132 18.63 -1.33 11.43
C GLY A 132 18.58 -2.76 12.00
N PRO A 133 19.30 -3.05 13.10
CA PRO A 133 19.34 -4.39 13.69
C PRO A 133 17.96 -4.92 14.12
N ASP A 134 17.09 -4.07 14.67
CA ASP A 134 15.77 -4.49 15.16
C ASP A 134 14.88 -4.96 14.00
N HIS A 135 14.87 -4.21 12.89
CA HIS A 135 14.17 -4.65 11.67
C HIS A 135 14.74 -5.97 11.15
N THR A 136 16.07 -6.10 11.14
CA THR A 136 16.73 -7.31 10.64
C THR A 136 16.34 -8.53 11.48
N ARG A 137 16.34 -8.40 12.81
CA ARG A 137 15.94 -9.45 13.75
C ARG A 137 14.48 -9.86 13.54
N LEU A 138 13.56 -8.90 13.67
CA LEU A 138 12.13 -9.16 13.53
C LEU A 138 11.80 -9.77 12.15
N ARG A 139 12.37 -9.21 11.07
CA ARG A 139 12.11 -9.70 9.72
C ARG A 139 12.65 -11.10 9.49
N LYS A 140 13.81 -11.46 10.05
CA LYS A 140 14.36 -12.83 9.97
C LYS A 140 13.44 -13.85 10.65
N LEU A 141 12.87 -13.51 11.80
CA LEU A 141 11.94 -14.37 12.53
C LEU A 141 10.59 -14.49 11.81
N VAL A 142 10.08 -13.39 11.26
CA VAL A 142 8.74 -13.36 10.63
C VAL A 142 8.72 -13.87 9.19
N ALA A 143 9.76 -13.59 8.38
CA ALA A 143 9.75 -13.92 6.94
C ALA A 143 9.51 -15.41 6.60
N PRO A 144 10.03 -16.40 7.36
CA PRO A 144 9.76 -17.83 7.13
C PRO A 144 8.27 -18.21 7.21
N ALA A 145 7.46 -17.41 7.93
CA ALA A 145 6.03 -17.59 8.03
C ALA A 145 5.29 -17.22 6.72
N PHE A 146 5.91 -16.39 5.87
CA PHE A 146 5.35 -15.85 4.62
C PHE A 146 6.00 -16.41 3.33
N THR A 147 6.50 -17.65 3.38
CA THR A 147 7.11 -18.28 2.18
C THR A 147 6.07 -18.59 1.11
N ALA A 148 6.49 -18.62 -0.16
CA ALA A 148 5.63 -18.98 -1.29
C ALA A 148 4.93 -20.34 -1.09
N ARG A 149 5.58 -21.29 -0.43
CA ARG A 149 5.00 -22.60 -0.07
C ARG A 149 3.82 -22.45 0.90
N ARG A 150 3.98 -21.64 1.95
CA ARG A 150 2.92 -21.40 2.95
C ARG A 150 1.75 -20.63 2.34
N VAL A 151 2.05 -19.61 1.53
CA VAL A 151 1.01 -18.87 0.78
C VAL A 151 0.23 -19.81 -0.15
N LYS A 152 0.92 -20.69 -0.89
CA LYS A 152 0.26 -21.67 -1.75
C LYS A 152 -0.61 -22.68 -0.97
N ALA A 153 -0.26 -22.98 0.28
CA ALA A 153 -1.07 -23.84 1.14
C ALA A 153 -2.42 -23.22 1.53
N LEU A 154 -2.60 -21.90 1.36
CA LEU A 154 -3.88 -21.21 1.56
C LEU A 154 -4.85 -21.40 0.38
N GLN A 155 -4.41 -21.97 -0.75
CA GLN A 155 -5.25 -22.11 -1.95
C GLN A 155 -6.62 -22.75 -1.68
N PRO A 156 -6.74 -23.89 -0.96
CA PRO A 156 -8.05 -24.50 -0.72
C PRO A 156 -8.99 -23.59 0.07
N SER A 157 -8.42 -22.75 0.94
CA SER A 157 -9.16 -21.81 1.78
C SER A 157 -9.62 -20.59 0.97
N LEU A 158 -8.74 -20.05 0.12
CA LEU A 158 -9.07 -19.03 -0.88
C LEU A 158 -10.19 -19.51 -1.82
N ASP A 159 -10.10 -20.73 -2.35
CA ASP A 159 -11.11 -21.29 -3.25
C ASP A 159 -12.49 -21.34 -2.58
N ARG A 160 -12.56 -21.78 -1.32
CA ARG A 160 -13.81 -21.79 -0.54
C ARG A 160 -14.37 -20.38 -0.33
N LEU A 161 -13.53 -19.44 0.12
CA LEU A 161 -13.95 -18.07 0.39
C LEU A 161 -14.46 -17.37 -0.87
N VAL A 162 -13.70 -17.46 -1.97
CA VAL A 162 -14.07 -16.87 -3.25
C VAL A 162 -15.35 -17.49 -3.78
N THR A 163 -15.45 -18.83 -3.81
CA THR A 163 -16.66 -19.52 -4.28
C THR A 163 -17.88 -19.12 -3.46
N GLY A 164 -17.80 -19.15 -2.14
CA GLY A 164 -18.92 -18.77 -1.28
C GLY A 164 -19.34 -17.30 -1.42
N LEU A 165 -18.40 -16.39 -1.68
CA LEU A 165 -18.71 -15.00 -1.98
C LEU A 165 -19.38 -14.84 -3.35
N LEU A 166 -18.90 -15.55 -4.37
CA LEU A 166 -19.50 -15.54 -5.72
C LEU A 166 -20.89 -16.19 -5.73
N ASP A 167 -21.12 -17.26 -4.98
CA ASP A 167 -22.43 -17.91 -4.85
C ASP A 167 -23.46 -16.96 -4.25
N ARG A 168 -23.08 -16.20 -3.21
CA ARG A 168 -23.94 -15.15 -2.64
C ARG A 168 -24.25 -14.05 -3.65
N LEU A 169 -23.29 -13.70 -4.51
CA LEU A 169 -23.53 -12.74 -5.58
C LEU A 169 -24.50 -13.29 -6.63
N ALA A 170 -24.32 -14.56 -7.04
CA ALA A 170 -25.14 -15.23 -8.05
C ALA A 170 -26.59 -15.47 -7.60
N ALA A 171 -26.83 -15.56 -6.28
CA ALA A 171 -28.17 -15.68 -5.69
C ALA A 171 -29.01 -14.40 -5.82
N HIS A 172 -28.42 -13.27 -6.22
CA HIS A 172 -29.17 -12.04 -6.46
C HIS A 172 -30.03 -12.13 -7.73
N PRO A 173 -31.18 -11.41 -7.78
CA PRO A 173 -31.98 -11.33 -8.99
C PRO A 173 -31.18 -10.82 -10.20
N PRO A 174 -31.38 -11.37 -11.41
CA PRO A 174 -30.75 -10.87 -12.63
C PRO A 174 -31.00 -9.37 -12.83
N GLY A 175 -29.98 -8.65 -13.29
CA GLY A 175 -30.06 -7.20 -13.53
C GLY A 175 -29.92 -6.34 -12.27
N ARG A 176 -29.82 -6.93 -11.07
CA ARG A 176 -29.50 -6.18 -9.85
C ARG A 176 -28.09 -5.59 -9.93
N THR A 177 -27.98 -4.29 -9.71
CA THR A 177 -26.69 -3.64 -9.47
C THR A 177 -26.25 -3.93 -8.03
N THR A 178 -24.99 -4.31 -7.87
CA THR A 178 -24.40 -4.69 -6.57
C THR A 178 -23.13 -3.90 -6.32
N ASP A 179 -22.97 -3.42 -5.10
CA ASP A 179 -21.69 -2.88 -4.63
C ASP A 179 -20.71 -4.04 -4.43
N LEU A 180 -19.75 -4.17 -5.35
CA LEU A 180 -18.74 -5.21 -5.33
C LEU A 180 -17.79 -5.06 -4.14
N ARG A 181 -17.58 -3.84 -3.60
CA ARG A 181 -16.73 -3.65 -2.42
C ARG A 181 -17.37 -4.31 -1.20
N ALA A 182 -18.62 -3.95 -0.92
CA ALA A 182 -19.36 -4.52 0.21
C ALA A 182 -19.58 -6.03 0.07
N ALA A 183 -19.84 -6.52 -1.15
CA ALA A 183 -20.25 -7.89 -1.37
C ALA A 183 -19.08 -8.87 -1.65
N PHE A 184 -17.91 -8.39 -2.09
CA PHE A 184 -16.80 -9.25 -2.50
C PHE A 184 -15.42 -8.74 -2.05
N THR A 185 -14.99 -7.57 -2.51
CA THR A 185 -13.58 -7.17 -2.33
C THR A 185 -13.24 -6.83 -0.89
N GLY A 186 -14.19 -6.33 -0.10
CA GLY A 186 -14.06 -6.08 1.34
C GLY A 186 -14.02 -7.36 2.19
N PRO A 187 -15.03 -8.26 2.10
CA PRO A 187 -15.06 -9.46 2.92
C PRO A 187 -13.99 -10.50 2.57
N LEU A 188 -13.49 -10.53 1.34
CA LEU A 188 -12.51 -11.55 0.91
C LEU A 188 -11.19 -11.48 1.71
N PRO A 189 -10.43 -10.37 1.74
CA PRO A 189 -9.14 -10.34 2.43
C PRO A 189 -9.29 -10.48 3.94
N LEU A 190 -10.38 -9.94 4.53
CA LEU A 190 -10.69 -10.14 5.94
C LEU A 190 -10.87 -11.63 6.27
N GLY A 191 -11.65 -12.35 5.45
CA GLY A 191 -11.83 -13.80 5.61
C GLY A 191 -10.51 -14.57 5.51
N VAL A 192 -9.66 -14.20 4.56
CA VAL A 192 -8.33 -14.80 4.38
C VAL A 192 -7.46 -14.57 5.61
N ILE A 193 -7.44 -13.36 6.17
CA ILE A 193 -6.65 -13.03 7.35
C ILE A 193 -7.14 -13.81 8.58
N CYS A 194 -8.46 -13.91 8.76
CA CYS A 194 -9.04 -14.74 9.82
C CYS A 194 -8.64 -16.22 9.68
N GLU A 195 -8.70 -16.80 8.47
CA GLU A 195 -8.25 -18.19 8.25
C GLU A 195 -6.73 -18.34 8.44
N MET A 196 -5.92 -17.36 8.03
CA MET A 196 -4.46 -17.39 8.20
C MET A 196 -4.04 -17.44 9.68
N PHE A 197 -4.74 -16.72 10.54
CA PHE A 197 -4.47 -16.65 11.97
C PHE A 197 -5.32 -17.60 12.82
N ASP A 198 -6.22 -18.36 12.20
CA ASP A 198 -7.19 -19.25 12.86
C ASP A 198 -8.08 -18.51 13.87
N VAL A 199 -8.61 -17.36 13.46
CA VAL A 199 -9.46 -16.48 14.26
C VAL A 199 -10.92 -16.70 13.88
N HIS A 200 -11.76 -17.04 14.85
CA HIS A 200 -13.17 -17.38 14.64
C HIS A 200 -14.09 -16.67 15.65
N GLY A 201 -15.40 -16.74 15.41
CA GLY A 201 -16.43 -16.29 16.37
C GLY A 201 -16.27 -14.83 16.80
N GLU A 202 -16.23 -14.59 18.11
CA GLU A 202 -16.06 -13.25 18.69
C GLU A 202 -14.72 -12.60 18.31
N GLY A 203 -13.65 -13.40 18.18
CA GLY A 203 -12.35 -12.90 17.71
C GLY A 203 -12.43 -12.35 16.29
N ALA A 204 -13.16 -13.01 15.39
CA ALA A 204 -13.35 -12.52 14.02
C ALA A 204 -14.17 -11.22 13.99
N ALA A 205 -15.14 -11.07 14.92
CA ALA A 205 -15.89 -9.83 15.08
C ALA A 205 -14.99 -8.69 15.60
N ALA A 206 -14.07 -8.95 16.53
CA ALA A 206 -13.10 -7.97 17.01
C ALA A 206 -12.12 -7.52 15.91
N VAL A 207 -11.61 -8.46 15.12
CA VAL A 207 -10.75 -8.18 13.95
C VAL A 207 -11.50 -7.33 12.91
N LYS A 208 -12.77 -7.65 12.64
CA LYS A 208 -13.61 -6.83 11.75
C LYS A 208 -13.84 -5.43 12.32
N HIS A 209 -14.13 -5.30 13.61
CA HIS A 209 -14.34 -4.01 14.24
C HIS A 209 -13.09 -3.12 14.14
N PHE A 210 -11.90 -3.70 14.38
CA PHE A 210 -10.63 -3.02 14.14
C PHE A 210 -10.47 -2.56 12.69
N ALA A 211 -10.76 -3.43 11.72
CA ALA A 211 -10.68 -3.10 10.31
C ALA A 211 -11.58 -1.91 9.92
N ASP A 212 -12.81 -1.88 10.43
CA ASP A 212 -13.78 -0.83 10.10
C ASP A 212 -13.46 0.52 10.77
N THR A 213 -12.74 0.53 11.88
CA THR A 213 -12.58 1.71 12.75
C THR A 213 -11.13 2.16 12.91
N ALA A 214 -10.29 1.35 13.53
CA ALA A 214 -8.92 1.73 13.89
C ALA A 214 -8.01 1.93 12.67
N LEU A 215 -8.31 1.31 11.51
CA LEU A 215 -7.58 1.59 10.27
C LEU A 215 -7.91 2.96 9.66
N THR A 216 -9.09 3.51 9.96
CA THR A 216 -9.56 4.79 9.38
C THR A 216 -9.43 5.96 10.36
N ALA A 217 -9.57 5.70 11.66
CA ALA A 217 -9.49 6.68 12.72
C ALA A 217 -8.75 6.12 13.97
N PRO A 218 -7.44 5.80 13.86
CA PRO A 218 -6.67 5.15 14.93
C PRO A 218 -6.61 5.96 16.24
N ASP A 219 -6.74 7.28 16.13
CA ASP A 219 -6.65 8.30 17.16
C ASP A 219 -8.02 8.62 17.81
N SER A 220 -9.10 8.01 17.33
CA SER A 220 -10.41 8.08 17.98
C SER A 220 -10.51 7.14 19.18
N GLN A 221 -11.38 7.46 20.15
CA GLN A 221 -11.66 6.58 21.30
C GLN A 221 -12.17 5.20 20.84
N ASP A 222 -13.01 5.18 19.81
CA ASP A 222 -13.52 3.94 19.21
C ASP A 222 -12.40 3.15 18.54
N GLY A 223 -11.50 3.82 17.81
CA GLY A 223 -10.31 3.20 17.21
C GLY A 223 -9.38 2.58 18.25
N ALA A 224 -9.10 3.28 19.35
CA ALA A 224 -8.31 2.74 20.45
C ALA A 224 -8.98 1.51 21.10
N THR A 225 -10.30 1.56 21.28
CA THR A 225 -11.09 0.44 21.83
C THR A 225 -11.04 -0.77 20.89
N ALA A 226 -11.23 -0.56 19.59
CA ALA A 226 -11.18 -1.61 18.58
C ALA A 226 -9.78 -2.23 18.45
N PHE A 227 -8.72 -1.42 18.53
CA PHE A 227 -7.34 -1.88 18.57
C PHE A 227 -7.08 -2.77 19.80
N ALA A 228 -7.52 -2.35 20.98
CA ALA A 228 -7.37 -3.14 22.20
C ALA A 228 -8.13 -4.48 22.10
N ALA A 229 -9.37 -4.47 21.59
CA ALA A 229 -10.16 -5.68 21.39
C ALA A 229 -9.50 -6.65 20.39
N CYS A 230 -8.94 -6.13 19.30
CA CYS A 230 -8.21 -6.93 18.32
C CYS A 230 -6.93 -7.56 18.91
N ARG A 231 -6.14 -6.81 19.69
CA ARG A 231 -4.97 -7.37 20.39
C ARG A 231 -5.37 -8.45 21.39
N ALA A 232 -6.47 -8.26 22.13
CA ALA A 232 -6.99 -9.26 23.05
C ALA A 232 -7.40 -10.55 22.32
N ALA A 233 -8.11 -10.43 21.19
CA ALA A 233 -8.49 -11.59 20.37
C ALA A 233 -7.26 -12.36 19.86
N PHE A 234 -6.20 -11.66 19.42
CA PHE A 234 -4.94 -12.30 19.01
C PHE A 234 -4.19 -12.94 20.18
N ALA A 235 -4.23 -12.35 21.38
CA ALA A 235 -3.63 -12.95 22.58
C ALA A 235 -4.34 -14.27 22.97
N GLU A 236 -5.66 -14.34 22.82
CA GLU A 236 -6.43 -15.58 23.04
C GLU A 236 -6.04 -16.67 22.03
N VAL A 237 -5.92 -16.29 20.75
CA VAL A 237 -5.46 -17.18 19.67
C VAL A 237 -4.05 -17.69 19.97
N LEU A 238 -3.14 -16.80 20.38
CA LEU A 238 -1.77 -17.16 20.76
C LEU A 238 -1.75 -18.19 21.90
N THR A 239 -2.56 -17.94 22.94
CA THR A 239 -2.71 -18.86 24.09
C THR A 239 -3.25 -20.22 23.65
N HIS A 240 -4.29 -20.23 22.80
CA HIS A 240 -4.86 -21.47 22.28
C HIS A 240 -3.85 -22.27 21.45
N LYS A 241 -3.11 -21.59 20.56
CA LYS A 241 -2.14 -22.21 19.65
C LYS A 241 -0.90 -22.76 20.34
N ARG A 242 -0.52 -22.24 21.51
CA ARG A 242 0.51 -22.86 22.35
C ARG A 242 0.11 -24.25 22.83
N ALA A 243 -1.16 -24.42 23.22
CA ALA A 243 -1.69 -25.72 23.64
C ALA A 243 -2.04 -26.63 22.46
N HIS A 244 -2.38 -26.05 21.30
CA HIS A 244 -2.88 -26.76 20.12
C HIS A 244 -2.17 -26.27 18.84
N PRO A 245 -0.87 -26.57 18.67
CA PRO A 245 -0.12 -26.12 17.50
C PRO A 245 -0.70 -26.72 16.21
N GLY A 246 -0.84 -25.88 15.19
CA GLY A 246 -1.39 -26.24 13.88
C GLY A 246 -0.42 -26.00 12.73
N THR A 247 -0.98 -25.81 11.54
CA THR A 247 -0.23 -25.44 10.32
C THR A 247 -0.40 -23.96 9.94
N ASP A 248 -1.17 -23.22 10.75
CA ASP A 248 -1.47 -21.80 10.61
C ASP A 248 -0.26 -20.88 10.84
N LEU A 249 -0.45 -19.61 10.48
CA LEU A 249 0.60 -18.61 10.55
C LEU A 249 0.99 -18.29 12.01
N THR A 250 0.01 -18.29 12.94
CA THR A 250 0.26 -18.04 14.36
C THR A 250 1.20 -19.09 14.95
N THR A 251 0.96 -20.38 14.66
CA THR A 251 1.84 -21.48 15.06
C THR A 251 3.25 -21.31 14.47
N ALA A 252 3.35 -20.87 13.21
CA ALA A 252 4.64 -20.61 12.59
C ALA A 252 5.42 -19.47 13.27
N LEU A 253 4.73 -18.42 13.73
CA LEU A 253 5.34 -17.30 14.47
C LEU A 253 5.76 -17.72 15.88
N LEU A 254 4.93 -18.52 16.58
CA LEU A 254 5.28 -19.10 17.88
C LEU A 254 6.52 -19.99 17.84
N GLN A 255 6.76 -20.66 16.71
CA GLN A 255 7.89 -21.55 16.49
C GLN A 255 9.08 -20.84 15.81
N ALA A 256 8.98 -19.55 15.55
CA ALA A 256 10.05 -18.80 14.88
C ALA A 256 11.24 -18.62 15.83
N GLN A 257 12.42 -19.05 15.36
CA GLN A 257 13.67 -18.98 16.11
C GLN A 257 14.85 -18.74 15.16
N ASP A 258 15.81 -17.90 15.56
CA ASP A 258 17.11 -17.69 14.90
C ASP A 258 18.24 -17.77 15.94
N GLY A 259 18.92 -18.91 16.03
CA GLY A 259 19.86 -19.19 17.13
C GLY A 259 19.10 -19.25 18.47
N ASP A 260 19.45 -18.36 19.41
CA ASP A 260 18.78 -18.25 20.71
C ASP A 260 17.67 -17.17 20.71
N ASP A 261 17.43 -16.51 19.58
CA ASP A 261 16.47 -15.41 19.43
C ASP A 261 15.08 -15.91 19.07
N THR A 262 14.06 -15.37 19.72
CA THR A 262 12.64 -15.71 19.51
C THR A 262 11.79 -14.44 19.55
N LEU A 263 10.57 -14.53 19.01
CA LEU A 263 9.60 -13.44 19.13
C LEU A 263 8.97 -13.46 20.53
N THR A 264 8.80 -12.28 21.12
CA THR A 264 7.95 -12.11 22.31
C THR A 264 6.47 -12.18 21.94
N ASP A 265 5.60 -12.39 22.93
CA ASP A 265 4.14 -12.40 22.73
C ASP A 265 3.65 -11.11 22.08
N ASP A 266 4.12 -9.96 22.57
CA ASP A 266 3.79 -8.65 22.00
C ASP A 266 4.30 -8.53 20.57
N GLU A 267 5.52 -9.00 20.25
CA GLU A 267 6.04 -8.97 18.89
C GLU A 267 5.24 -9.85 17.91
N ILE A 268 4.72 -10.98 18.38
CA ILE A 268 3.83 -11.84 17.58
C ILE A 268 2.51 -11.13 17.35
N ILE A 269 1.87 -10.63 18.42
CA ILE A 269 0.57 -9.94 18.33
C ILE A 269 0.67 -8.70 17.44
N ASP A 270 1.71 -7.88 17.61
CA ASP A 270 1.90 -6.67 16.81
C ASP A 270 2.26 -7.00 15.36
N THR A 271 2.90 -8.15 15.10
CA THR A 271 3.06 -8.71 13.75
C THR A 271 1.71 -9.13 13.16
N MET A 272 0.82 -9.76 13.93
CA MET A 272 -0.51 -10.13 13.47
C MET A 272 -1.36 -8.89 13.13
N VAL A 273 -1.31 -7.85 13.96
CA VAL A 273 -1.97 -6.57 13.68
C VAL A 273 -1.38 -5.88 12.45
N LEU A 274 -0.05 -5.90 12.29
CA LEU A 274 0.60 -5.38 11.09
C LEU A 274 0.09 -6.09 9.83
N VAL A 275 0.01 -7.42 9.85
CA VAL A 275 -0.43 -8.22 8.69
C VAL A 275 -1.90 -7.96 8.40
N LEU A 276 -2.73 -7.82 9.45
CA LEU A 276 -4.13 -7.43 9.32
C LEU A 276 -4.27 -6.08 8.60
N GLY A 277 -3.61 -5.04 9.11
CA GLY A 277 -3.69 -3.69 8.53
C GLY A 277 -3.08 -3.60 7.13
N ALA A 278 -1.91 -4.20 6.93
CA ALA A 278 -1.20 -4.14 5.65
C ALA A 278 -1.83 -5.00 4.56
N GLY A 279 -2.45 -6.14 4.93
CA GLY A 279 -3.02 -7.12 4.00
C GLY A 279 -4.48 -6.88 3.64
N LEU A 280 -5.22 -6.11 4.45
CA LEU A 280 -6.64 -5.88 4.23
C LEU A 280 -6.89 -4.84 3.13
N GLU A 281 -6.79 -3.55 3.45
CA GLU A 281 -7.21 -2.45 2.55
C GLU A 281 -6.45 -2.49 1.20
N THR A 282 -5.17 -2.87 1.21
CA THR A 282 -4.39 -2.97 -0.02
C THR A 282 -4.94 -4.02 -0.98
N THR A 283 -5.37 -5.17 -0.47
CA THR A 283 -5.95 -6.24 -1.29
C THR A 283 -7.37 -5.90 -1.74
N VAL A 284 -8.17 -5.28 -0.86
CA VAL A 284 -9.51 -4.76 -1.22
C VAL A 284 -9.41 -3.82 -2.43
N HIS A 285 -8.50 -2.85 -2.36
CA HIS A 285 -8.30 -1.87 -3.43
C HIS A 285 -7.67 -2.47 -4.67
N LEU A 286 -6.70 -3.39 -4.55
CA LEU A 286 -6.08 -4.02 -5.71
C LEU A 286 -7.12 -4.75 -6.58
N ILE A 287 -7.98 -5.56 -5.95
CA ILE A 287 -9.03 -6.31 -6.67
C ILE A 287 -10.04 -5.33 -7.28
N GLY A 288 -10.49 -4.33 -6.52
CA GLY A 288 -11.41 -3.30 -7.03
C GLY A 288 -10.84 -2.53 -8.22
N ASN A 289 -9.57 -2.12 -8.13
CA ASN A 289 -8.87 -1.39 -9.17
C ASN A 289 -8.70 -2.24 -10.43
N ALA A 290 -8.38 -3.54 -10.29
CA ALA A 290 -8.27 -4.46 -11.42
C ALA A 290 -9.61 -4.57 -12.17
N VAL A 291 -10.72 -4.74 -11.43
CA VAL A 291 -12.07 -4.79 -12.01
C VAL A 291 -12.40 -3.50 -12.76
N VAL A 292 -12.18 -2.34 -12.13
CA VAL A 292 -12.44 -1.04 -12.77
C VAL A 292 -11.56 -0.83 -14.01
N ALA A 293 -10.28 -1.18 -13.93
CA ALA A 293 -9.35 -1.03 -15.05
C ALA A 293 -9.76 -1.90 -16.25
N LEU A 294 -10.11 -3.16 -16.02
CA LEU A 294 -10.55 -4.06 -17.08
C LEU A 294 -11.90 -3.64 -17.69
N LEU A 295 -12.86 -3.19 -16.88
CA LEU A 295 -14.16 -2.72 -17.38
C LEU A 295 -14.05 -1.42 -18.19
N ARG A 296 -13.04 -0.59 -17.93
CA ARG A 296 -12.73 0.62 -18.72
C ARG A 296 -11.92 0.32 -19.99
N ASN A 297 -11.30 -0.84 -20.10
CA ASN A 297 -10.46 -1.26 -21.24
C ASN A 297 -10.95 -2.62 -21.78
N PRO A 298 -12.10 -2.65 -22.48
CA PRO A 298 -12.76 -3.90 -22.88
C PRO A 298 -11.94 -4.76 -23.86
N ASP A 299 -11.05 -4.14 -24.63
CA ASP A 299 -10.07 -4.81 -25.49
C ASP A 299 -9.08 -5.65 -24.66
N GLN A 300 -8.57 -5.10 -23.56
CA GLN A 300 -7.69 -5.81 -22.63
C GLN A 300 -8.45 -6.91 -21.89
N LEU A 301 -9.68 -6.64 -21.46
CA LEU A 301 -10.53 -7.66 -20.83
C LEU A 301 -10.80 -8.85 -21.76
N ALA A 302 -10.98 -8.61 -23.06
CA ALA A 302 -11.14 -9.69 -24.04
C ALA A 302 -9.88 -10.58 -24.12
N LEU A 303 -8.68 -9.98 -24.18
CA LEU A 303 -7.42 -10.73 -24.21
C LEU A 303 -7.27 -11.68 -23.01
N VAL A 304 -7.68 -11.21 -21.82
CA VAL A 304 -7.62 -12.02 -20.58
C VAL A 304 -8.66 -13.13 -20.60
N ARG A 305 -9.90 -12.83 -20.98
CA ARG A 305 -11.00 -13.81 -21.03
C ARG A 305 -10.78 -14.90 -22.07
N ASP A 306 -10.17 -14.54 -23.20
CA ASP A 306 -9.85 -15.47 -24.28
C ASP A 306 -8.56 -16.27 -23.99
N GLY A 307 -7.89 -16.00 -22.86
CA GLY A 307 -6.69 -16.73 -22.43
C GLY A 307 -5.39 -16.33 -23.12
N HIS A 308 -5.39 -15.23 -23.90
CA HIS A 308 -4.18 -14.71 -24.55
C HIS A 308 -3.25 -14.02 -23.55
N VAL A 309 -3.81 -13.45 -22.48
CA VAL A 309 -3.08 -12.81 -21.37
C VAL A 309 -3.46 -13.51 -20.07
N PRO A 310 -2.49 -13.99 -19.27
CA PRO A 310 -2.78 -14.66 -18.02
C PRO A 310 -3.18 -13.66 -16.92
N TRP A 311 -3.96 -14.11 -15.93
CA TRP A 311 -4.45 -13.25 -14.84
C TRP A 311 -3.34 -12.68 -13.97
N GLU A 312 -2.20 -13.36 -13.86
CA GLU A 312 -1.00 -12.88 -13.19
C GLU A 312 -0.50 -11.57 -13.81
N THR A 313 -0.59 -11.42 -15.13
CA THR A 313 -0.23 -10.16 -15.81
C THR A 313 -1.20 -9.04 -15.47
N VAL A 314 -2.49 -9.33 -15.30
CA VAL A 314 -3.48 -8.34 -14.85
C VAL A 314 -3.15 -7.84 -13.44
N VAL A 315 -2.75 -8.75 -12.54
CA VAL A 315 -2.36 -8.39 -11.17
C VAL A 315 -1.15 -7.46 -11.18
N GLU A 316 -0.07 -7.84 -11.88
CA GLU A 316 1.15 -7.02 -11.97
C GLU A 316 0.89 -5.66 -12.65
N GLU A 317 0.10 -5.65 -13.73
CA GLU A 317 -0.23 -4.41 -14.42
C GLU A 317 -1.14 -3.51 -13.58
N THR A 318 -2.06 -4.07 -12.81
CA THR A 318 -2.88 -3.28 -11.87
C THR A 318 -2.01 -2.68 -10.76
N LEU A 319 -1.03 -3.43 -10.22
CA LEU A 319 -0.08 -2.93 -9.24
C LEU A 319 0.76 -1.75 -9.77
N ARG A 320 0.96 -1.67 -11.09
CA ARG A 320 1.69 -0.61 -11.79
C ARG A 320 0.79 0.58 -12.17
N TYR A 321 -0.35 0.30 -12.79
CA TYR A 321 -1.26 1.29 -13.38
C TYR A 321 -2.21 1.93 -12.37
N ALA A 322 -2.71 1.16 -11.40
CA ALA A 322 -3.69 1.58 -10.40
C ALA A 322 -3.33 1.01 -9.02
N PRO A 323 -2.21 1.47 -8.42
CA PRO A 323 -1.70 0.91 -7.17
C PRO A 323 -2.70 1.10 -6.01
N ALA A 324 -2.86 0.06 -5.21
CA ALA A 324 -3.70 0.08 -4.00
C ALA A 324 -3.19 1.02 -2.90
N ALA A 325 -1.88 1.29 -2.90
CA ALA A 325 -1.20 2.24 -2.03
C ALA A 325 -0.42 3.22 -2.92
N PRO A 326 -1.04 4.33 -3.37
CA PRO A 326 -0.40 5.29 -4.28
C PRO A 326 0.74 6.06 -3.61
N LEU A 327 0.70 6.17 -2.28
CA LEU A 327 1.73 6.78 -1.45
C LEU A 327 2.31 5.72 -0.51
N SER A 328 3.63 5.57 -0.51
CA SER A 328 4.29 4.81 0.55
C SER A 328 4.28 5.57 1.86
N PRO A 329 4.25 4.88 3.01
CA PRO A 329 4.43 5.52 4.28
C PRO A 329 5.79 6.19 4.42
N LEU A 330 5.83 7.12 5.37
CA LEU A 330 6.91 8.07 5.57
C LEU A 330 8.21 7.41 5.97
N ARG A 331 9.30 8.04 5.55
CA ARG A 331 10.67 7.68 5.91
C ARG A 331 11.44 8.92 6.33
N PHE A 332 12.39 8.73 7.24
CA PHE A 332 13.15 9.78 7.91
C PHE A 332 14.63 9.59 7.61
N ALA A 333 15.30 10.66 7.17
CA ALA A 333 16.75 10.64 7.00
C ALA A 333 17.42 10.61 8.39
N THR A 334 18.36 9.69 8.61
CA THR A 334 19.14 9.58 9.86
C THR A 334 20.38 10.46 9.87
N GLU A 335 20.75 11.00 8.70
CA GLU A 335 21.75 12.04 8.49
C GLU A 335 21.48 12.75 7.15
N ASP A 336 22.21 13.84 6.87
CA ASP A 336 22.10 14.55 5.60
C ASP A 336 22.46 13.61 4.44
N LEU A 337 21.58 13.48 3.45
CA LEU A 337 21.79 12.65 2.27
C LEU A 337 21.47 13.43 0.99
N THR A 338 21.89 12.93 -0.16
CA THR A 338 21.53 13.54 -1.45
C THR A 338 20.65 12.57 -2.24
N ALA A 339 19.44 13.02 -2.58
CA ALA A 339 18.50 12.31 -3.42
C ALA A 339 18.59 12.85 -4.86
N GLY A 340 19.33 12.17 -5.72
CA GLY A 340 19.63 12.68 -7.06
C GLY A 340 20.60 13.87 -6.99
N ALA A 341 20.12 15.08 -7.28
CA ALA A 341 20.90 16.32 -7.11
C ALA A 341 20.42 17.17 -5.93
N VAL A 342 19.49 16.65 -5.11
CA VAL A 342 18.82 17.41 -4.06
C VAL A 342 19.36 17.00 -2.70
N PRO A 343 19.88 17.94 -1.88
CA PRO A 343 20.25 17.65 -0.51
C PRO A 343 18.98 17.44 0.33
N CYS A 344 18.83 16.25 0.90
CA CYS A 344 17.87 15.90 1.91
C CYS A 344 18.53 16.02 3.28
N THR A 345 18.35 17.15 3.97
CA THR A 345 18.93 17.42 5.28
C THR A 345 18.30 16.55 6.38
N HIS A 346 19.14 16.09 7.31
CA HIS A 346 18.77 15.57 8.63
C HIS A 346 18.03 16.64 9.42
N LEU A 347 17.12 16.20 10.28
CA LEU A 347 16.42 17.09 11.19
C LEU A 347 17.39 17.57 12.29
N ARG A 348 17.35 18.86 12.63
CA ARG A 348 17.87 19.37 13.90
C ARG A 348 16.71 20.02 14.63
N PRO A 349 16.67 19.96 15.97
CA PRO A 349 15.60 20.59 16.74
C PRO A 349 15.56 22.11 16.47
N PRO A 350 14.35 22.71 16.43
CA PRO A 350 14.20 24.12 16.07
C PRO A 350 14.63 25.02 17.23
N ASP A 351 15.62 25.88 16.98
CA ASP A 351 15.72 27.17 17.65
C ASP A 351 15.20 28.21 16.66
N THR A 352 14.01 28.77 16.92
CA THR A 352 13.36 29.91 16.25
C THR A 352 13.03 29.74 14.74
N ASP A 353 11.72 29.80 14.42
CA ASP A 353 11.13 30.04 13.09
C ASP A 353 11.47 29.11 11.90
N SER A 354 12.16 27.99 12.11
CA SER A 354 12.45 27.06 11.02
C SER A 354 12.67 25.63 11.50
N ASP A 355 12.28 24.69 10.63
CA ASP A 355 12.79 23.32 10.50
C ASP A 355 11.83 22.20 10.87
N LEU A 356 11.01 21.80 9.89
CA LEU A 356 10.30 20.54 9.91
C LEU A 356 10.26 19.86 8.52
N VAL A 357 10.94 18.71 8.49
CA VAL A 357 10.48 17.42 7.93
C VAL A 357 11.15 16.93 6.63
N CYS A 358 12.19 16.09 6.76
CA CYS A 358 12.60 15.16 5.70
C CYS A 358 11.66 13.94 5.74
N ARG A 359 10.68 13.90 4.84
CA ARG A 359 9.74 12.79 4.69
C ARG A 359 9.80 12.29 3.28
N LEU A 360 10.32 11.08 3.03
CA LEU A 360 10.29 10.48 1.70
C LEU A 360 8.96 9.77 1.49
N LEU A 361 8.10 10.33 0.64
CA LEU A 361 6.91 9.66 0.13
C LEU A 361 7.29 8.96 -1.17
N LEU A 362 7.06 7.67 -1.25
CA LEU A 362 7.43 6.90 -2.42
C LEU A 362 6.22 6.76 -3.33
N ALA A 363 6.22 7.45 -4.46
CA ALA A 363 5.30 7.16 -5.54
C ALA A 363 5.77 5.88 -6.27
N ARG A 364 4.95 4.83 -6.26
CA ARG A 364 5.27 3.59 -6.98
C ARG A 364 5.13 3.83 -8.50
N GLU A 365 6.23 3.68 -9.24
CA GLU A 365 6.23 3.54 -10.70
C GLU A 365 7.02 2.27 -11.05
N LYS A 366 6.69 1.59 -12.16
CA LYS A 366 7.62 0.80 -12.98
C LYS A 366 7.23 0.89 -14.46
N ALA A 367 8.28 0.82 -15.29
CA ALA A 367 8.42 0.89 -16.76
C ALA A 367 7.17 0.83 -17.64
#